data_AF-F2IK59-F1
#
_entry.id   AF-F2IK59-F1
#
_cell.length_a   1.000
_cell.length_b   1.000
_cell.length_c   1.000
_cell.angle_alpha   90.00
_cell.angle_beta   90.00
_cell.angle_gamma   90.00
#
_symmetry.space_group_name_H-M   'P 1'
#
loop_
_entity.id
_entity.type
_entity.pdbx_description
1 polymer ?
#
loop_
_entity_poly.entity_id
_entity_poly.type
_entity_poly.pdbx_seq_one_letter_code
_entity_poly.pdbx_strand_id
1 'polypeptide(L)'
;MKTILLNIVMTCVALLSFNQLYAQEEVANGPKISFVKETHDYGEIRFQGNTTYIFEFVNTGNEPLVITSVKGSCSCTVADWSKEPVAPGGKGFIKVKYDSNRVGPINKSFTVSTNIESDPVRILYIKGTVLPAEETPILVD
;
A
#
# COMPACT_ATOMS: atom_id res chain seq x y z
N MET A 1 12.59 49.65 40.01
CA MET A 1 11.59 48.60 40.31
C MET A 1 10.80 48.17 39.06
N LYS A 2 10.25 49.09 38.27
CA LYS A 2 9.50 48.77 37.02
C LYS A 2 10.32 47.98 35.97
N THR A 3 11.61 48.27 35.82
CA THR A 3 12.51 47.57 34.87
C THR A 3 12.94 46.18 35.34
N ILE A 4 13.02 45.96 36.66
CA ILE A 4 13.32 44.65 37.24
C ILE A 4 12.10 43.73 37.12
N LEU A 5 10.89 44.26 37.34
CA LEU A 5 9.64 43.54 37.06
C LEU A 5 9.49 43.21 35.58
N LEU A 6 9.86 44.11 34.67
CA LEU A 6 9.77 43.86 33.22
C LEU A 6 10.72 42.73 32.76
N ASN A 7 11.95 42.71 33.28
CA ASN A 7 12.93 41.68 32.93
C ASN A 7 12.58 40.30 33.50
N ILE A 8 12.03 40.23 34.72
CA ILE A 8 11.58 38.98 35.36
C ILE A 8 10.36 38.40 34.63
N VAL A 9 9.44 39.25 34.16
CA VAL A 9 8.30 38.82 33.35
C VAL A 9 8.78 38.31 31.98
N MET A 10 9.80 38.93 31.38
CA MET A 10 10.36 38.53 30.08
C MET A 10 11.08 37.17 30.14
N THR A 11 11.81 36.86 31.22
CA THR A 11 12.44 35.54 31.42
C THR A 11 11.43 34.44 31.76
N CYS A 12 10.36 34.74 32.49
CA CYS A 12 9.29 33.76 32.76
C CYS A 12 8.53 33.35 31.49
N VAL A 13 8.31 34.27 30.53
CA VAL A 13 7.65 33.96 29.24
C VAL A 13 8.54 33.11 28.33
N ALA A 14 9.87 33.28 28.40
CA ALA A 14 10.82 32.47 27.64
C ALA A 14 10.94 31.01 28.14
N LEU A 15 10.69 30.76 29.43
CA LEU A 15 10.71 29.40 30.01
C LEU A 15 9.41 28.62 29.75
N LEU A 16 8.29 29.32 29.56
CA LEU A 16 7.00 28.71 29.24
C LEU A 16 6.89 28.26 27.76
N SER A 17 7.71 28.81 26.88
CA SER A 17 7.70 28.50 25.43
C SER A 17 8.61 27.33 25.03
N PHE A 18 9.42 26.78 25.95
CA PHE A 18 10.30 25.63 25.68
C PHE A 18 9.62 24.27 25.80
N ASN A 19 8.40 24.18 26.35
CA ASN A 19 7.69 22.91 26.54
C ASN A 19 6.69 22.58 25.43
N GLN A 20 6.56 23.43 24.41
CA GLN A 20 5.56 23.28 23.34
C GLN A 20 6.09 22.62 22.07
N LEU A 21 7.31 22.06 22.15
CA LEU A 21 8.01 21.34 21.07
C LEU A 21 8.18 19.85 21.40
N TYR A 22 7.21 19.26 22.11
CA TYR A 22 6.94 17.85 21.97
C TYR A 22 5.66 17.74 21.16
N ALA A 23 5.81 17.78 19.83
CA ALA A 23 4.81 17.19 18.96
C ALA A 23 4.77 15.71 19.36
N GLN A 24 3.85 15.36 20.27
CA GLN A 24 3.57 13.99 20.61
C GLN A 24 3.00 13.39 19.33
N GLU A 25 3.86 12.76 18.53
CA GLU A 25 3.41 11.77 17.56
C GLU A 25 2.58 10.79 18.38
N GLU A 26 1.26 10.85 18.23
CA GLU A 26 0.42 9.76 18.68
C GLU A 26 0.93 8.53 17.94
N VAL A 27 1.70 7.70 18.65
CA VAL A 27 1.98 6.34 18.23
C VAL A 27 0.63 5.64 18.29
N ALA A 28 -0.14 5.77 17.21
CA ALA A 28 -1.38 5.04 17.03
C ALA A 28 -1.01 3.57 17.22
N ASN A 29 -1.43 3.00 18.35
CA ASN A 29 -1.20 1.61 18.70
C ASN A 29 -2.03 0.71 17.78
N GLY A 30 -1.55 -0.51 17.53
CA GLY A 30 -2.19 -1.49 16.67
C GLY A 30 -1.37 -1.88 15.44
N PRO A 31 -1.92 -2.75 14.60
CA PRO A 31 -1.29 -3.15 13.35
C PRO A 31 -1.25 -1.99 12.36
N LYS A 32 -0.19 -1.90 11.55
CA LYS A 32 -0.09 -0.95 10.43
C LYS A 32 0.51 -1.66 9.24
N ILE A 33 0.03 -1.35 8.04
CA ILE A 33 0.52 -1.96 6.80
C ILE A 33 1.20 -0.92 5.92
N SER A 34 2.39 -1.23 5.44
CA SER A 34 3.11 -0.42 4.45
C SER A 34 3.51 -1.30 3.27
N PHE A 35 2.96 -1.02 2.09
CA PHE A 35 3.30 -1.71 0.86
C PHE A 35 4.56 -1.13 0.24
N VAL A 36 5.41 -1.99 -0.33
CA VAL A 36 6.56 -1.56 -1.14
C VAL A 36 6.09 -0.83 -2.39
N LYS A 37 5.00 -1.32 -3.00
CA LYS A 37 4.28 -0.68 -4.11
C LYS A 37 2.79 -0.93 -3.95
N GLU A 38 1.98 0.07 -4.24
CA GLU A 38 0.52 -0.08 -4.31
C GLU A 38 0.02 -0.18 -5.75
N THR A 39 0.84 0.17 -6.73
CA THR A 39 0.56 0.03 -8.16
C THR A 39 1.71 -0.69 -8.85
N HIS A 40 1.38 -1.69 -9.64
CA HIS A 40 2.28 -2.28 -10.61
C HIS A 40 1.80 -1.94 -12.02
N ASP A 41 2.63 -1.28 -12.81
CA ASP A 41 2.37 -1.02 -14.22
C ASP A 41 3.23 -1.96 -15.06
N TYR A 42 2.58 -2.80 -15.87
CA TYR A 42 3.29 -3.70 -16.78
C TYR A 42 3.79 -2.98 -18.05
N GLY A 43 3.37 -1.74 -18.30
CA GLY A 43 3.56 -1.10 -19.60
C GLY A 43 2.77 -1.86 -20.66
N GLU A 44 3.46 -2.38 -21.66
CA GLU A 44 2.85 -3.19 -22.72
C GLU A 44 3.06 -4.68 -22.47
N ILE A 45 1.99 -5.46 -22.60
CA ILE A 45 2.02 -6.92 -22.47
C ILE A 45 1.34 -7.59 -23.64
N ARG A 46 1.76 -8.81 -23.95
CA ARG A 46 1.14 -9.62 -25.02
C ARG A 46 -0.20 -10.19 -24.57
N PHE A 47 -1.10 -10.37 -25.52
CA PHE A 47 -2.31 -11.19 -25.36
C PHE A 47 -1.94 -12.58 -24.83
N GLN A 48 -2.64 -13.06 -23.79
CA GLN A 48 -2.35 -14.31 -23.07
C GLN A 48 -0.93 -14.40 -22.46
N GLY A 49 -0.28 -13.26 -22.20
CA GLY A 49 1.00 -13.19 -21.49
C GLY A 49 0.90 -13.59 -20.01
N ASN A 50 2.05 -13.91 -19.40
CA ASN A 50 2.13 -14.17 -17.96
C ASN A 50 2.15 -12.87 -17.15
N THR A 51 1.08 -12.65 -16.40
CA THR A 51 0.77 -11.41 -15.68
C THR A 51 0.56 -11.67 -14.19
N THR A 52 1.50 -12.37 -13.58
CA THR A 52 1.57 -12.55 -12.12
C THR A 52 2.45 -11.49 -11.48
N TYR A 53 1.94 -10.86 -10.42
CA TYR A 53 2.69 -9.90 -9.61
C TYR A 53 2.53 -10.19 -8.12
N ILE A 54 3.55 -9.85 -7.34
CA ILE A 54 3.56 -10.01 -5.87
C ILE A 54 3.68 -8.61 -5.26
N PHE A 55 2.64 -8.20 -4.56
CA PHE A 55 2.67 -7.03 -3.70
C PHE A 55 3.27 -7.41 -2.35
N GLU A 56 4.45 -6.89 -2.05
CA GLU A 56 5.09 -7.07 -0.75
C GLU A 56 4.71 -5.94 0.20
N PHE A 57 4.57 -6.27 1.48
CA PHE A 57 4.30 -5.29 2.53
C PHE A 57 5.06 -5.63 3.82
N VAL A 58 5.14 -4.64 4.70
CA VAL A 58 5.69 -4.74 6.05
C VAL A 58 4.61 -4.35 7.05
N ASN A 59 4.52 -5.10 8.15
CA ASN A 59 3.77 -4.63 9.32
C ASN A 59 4.60 -3.59 10.07
N THR A 60 4.27 -2.31 9.93
CA THR A 60 4.95 -1.20 10.60
C THR A 60 4.31 -0.81 11.94
N GLY A 61 3.30 -1.57 12.37
CA GLY A 61 2.64 -1.40 13.65
C GLY A 61 3.36 -2.11 14.79
N ASN A 62 2.73 -2.11 15.95
CA ASN A 62 3.22 -2.77 17.16
C ASN A 62 2.38 -3.99 17.59
N GLU A 63 1.37 -4.36 16.80
CA GLU A 63 0.57 -5.57 16.97
C GLU A 63 0.53 -6.41 15.69
N PRO A 64 0.18 -7.72 15.76
CA PRO A 64 0.08 -8.57 14.58
C PRO A 64 -0.95 -8.09 13.55
N LEU A 65 -0.52 -8.04 12.29
CA LEU A 65 -1.34 -7.65 11.15
C LEU A 65 -1.91 -8.90 10.46
N VAL A 66 -3.22 -8.90 10.22
CA VAL A 66 -3.93 -9.98 9.54
C VAL A 66 -4.61 -9.44 8.29
N ILE A 67 -4.39 -10.10 7.15
CA ILE A 67 -5.18 -9.89 5.93
C ILE A 67 -6.42 -10.78 6.02
N THR A 68 -7.58 -10.15 6.17
CA THR A 68 -8.87 -10.85 6.33
C THR A 68 -9.46 -11.26 4.99
N SER A 69 -9.25 -10.46 3.94
CA SER A 69 -9.65 -10.85 2.57
C SER A 69 -8.86 -10.10 1.51
N VAL A 70 -8.76 -10.71 0.33
CA VAL A 70 -8.27 -10.05 -0.88
C VAL A 70 -9.25 -10.37 -2.00
N LYS A 71 -9.74 -9.34 -2.69
CA LYS A 71 -10.72 -9.48 -3.79
C LYS A 71 -10.25 -8.69 -5.00
N GLY A 72 -10.05 -9.38 -6.12
CA GLY A 72 -9.77 -8.75 -7.41
C GLY A 72 -11.04 -8.22 -8.08
N SER A 73 -10.89 -7.25 -8.97
CA SER A 73 -11.94 -6.86 -9.93
C SER A 73 -12.29 -8.02 -10.90
N CYS A 74 -13.36 -7.88 -11.69
CA CYS A 74 -14.09 -8.92 -12.46
C CYS A 74 -13.29 -9.79 -13.45
N SER A 75 -11.97 -9.62 -13.57
CA SER A 75 -11.09 -10.41 -14.45
C SER A 75 -9.71 -10.66 -13.81
N CYS A 76 -9.60 -10.44 -12.50
CA CYS A 76 -8.37 -10.65 -11.75
C CYS A 76 -8.55 -11.78 -10.76
N THR A 77 -7.59 -12.70 -10.74
CA THR A 77 -7.54 -13.80 -9.79
C THR A 77 -6.55 -13.43 -8.69
N VAL A 78 -6.96 -13.64 -7.43
CA VAL A 78 -6.02 -13.64 -6.31
C VAL A 78 -5.46 -15.05 -6.22
N ALA A 79 -4.15 -15.21 -6.41
CA ALA A 79 -3.51 -16.51 -6.43
C ALA A 79 -3.16 -16.98 -5.02
N ASP A 80 -2.59 -16.09 -4.20
CA ASP A 80 -2.18 -16.41 -2.83
C ASP A 80 -1.92 -15.13 -2.00
N TRP A 81 -1.89 -15.24 -0.67
CA TRP A 81 -1.47 -14.16 0.24
C TRP A 81 -1.07 -14.71 1.61
N SER A 82 -0.35 -13.91 2.40
CA SER A 82 -0.01 -14.25 3.79
C SER A 82 -1.27 -14.44 4.66
N LYS A 83 -1.59 -15.68 5.02
CA LYS A 83 -2.77 -16.06 5.83
C LYS A 83 -2.53 -15.98 7.32
N GLU A 84 -1.30 -16.20 7.75
CA GLU A 84 -0.91 -16.12 9.14
C GLU A 84 -0.72 -14.65 9.58
N PRO A 85 -0.95 -14.32 10.86
CA PRO A 85 -0.65 -13.00 11.39
C PRO A 85 0.81 -12.62 11.17
N VAL A 86 1.05 -11.46 10.56
CA VAL A 86 2.37 -10.91 10.34
C VAL A 86 2.77 -10.11 11.57
N ALA A 87 3.79 -10.57 12.30
CA ALA A 87 4.29 -9.90 13.50
C ALA A 87 4.81 -8.47 13.19
N PRO A 88 4.92 -7.58 14.20
CA PRO A 88 5.57 -6.27 14.06
C PRO A 88 6.95 -6.35 13.39
N GLY A 89 7.20 -5.49 12.40
CA GLY A 89 8.40 -5.51 11.56
C GLY A 89 8.48 -6.66 10.56
N GLY A 90 7.55 -7.62 10.63
CA GLY A 90 7.45 -8.75 9.72
C GLY A 90 7.03 -8.35 8.32
N LYS A 91 7.40 -9.19 7.34
CA LYS A 91 7.03 -9.01 5.92
C LYS A 91 5.93 -9.98 5.53
N GLY A 92 5.05 -9.55 4.64
CA GLY A 92 4.03 -10.38 4.02
C GLY A 92 3.86 -10.07 2.54
N PHE A 93 3.01 -10.83 1.88
CA PHE A 93 2.80 -10.73 0.44
C PHE A 93 1.34 -10.95 0.02
N ILE A 94 1.00 -10.43 -1.15
CA ILE A 94 -0.24 -10.71 -1.89
C ILE A 94 0.14 -11.00 -3.35
N LYS A 95 -0.05 -12.25 -3.78
CA LYS A 95 0.19 -12.71 -5.14
C LYS A 95 -1.09 -12.66 -5.95
N VAL A 96 -1.05 -11.90 -7.03
CA VAL A 96 -2.19 -11.67 -7.91
C VAL A 96 -1.87 -12.05 -9.34
N LYS A 97 -2.90 -12.39 -10.12
CA LYS A 97 -2.80 -12.66 -11.54
C LYS A 97 -3.90 -11.92 -12.28
N TYR A 98 -3.52 -11.16 -13.31
CA TYR A 98 -4.45 -10.62 -14.28
C TYR A 98 -4.60 -11.61 -15.45
N ASP A 99 -5.80 -11.72 -16.04
CA ASP A 99 -5.98 -12.46 -17.29
C ASP A 99 -5.94 -11.49 -18.48
N SER A 100 -4.88 -11.58 -19.28
CA SER A 100 -4.58 -10.70 -20.43
C SER A 100 -5.31 -11.12 -21.71
N ASN A 101 -6.53 -11.63 -21.59
CA ASN A 101 -7.39 -12.08 -22.70
C ASN A 101 -8.23 -10.95 -23.33
N ARG A 102 -7.97 -9.70 -22.98
CA ARG A 102 -8.65 -8.52 -23.53
C ARG A 102 -7.63 -7.50 -23.97
N VAL A 103 -7.55 -7.27 -25.28
CA VAL A 103 -6.70 -6.22 -25.88
C VAL A 103 -7.16 -4.84 -25.40
N GLY A 104 -6.21 -3.94 -25.18
CA GLY A 104 -6.45 -2.56 -24.75
C GLY A 104 -5.97 -2.25 -23.32
N PRO A 105 -6.38 -1.10 -22.77
CA PRO A 105 -5.86 -0.60 -21.50
C PRO A 105 -6.31 -1.46 -20.31
N ILE A 106 -5.40 -1.62 -19.36
CA ILE A 106 -5.59 -2.34 -18.10
C ILE A 106 -5.62 -1.31 -16.98
N ASN A 107 -6.69 -1.32 -16.20
CA ASN A 107 -6.75 -0.65 -14.90
C ASN A 107 -7.58 -1.51 -13.97
N LYS A 108 -6.92 -2.39 -13.23
CA LYS A 108 -7.56 -3.40 -12.39
C LYS A 108 -7.15 -3.20 -10.94
N SER A 109 -8.12 -3.35 -10.05
CA SER A 109 -7.90 -3.19 -8.62
C SER A 109 -8.02 -4.51 -7.85
N PHE A 110 -7.38 -4.53 -6.69
CA PHE A 110 -7.48 -5.55 -5.66
C PHE A 110 -7.79 -4.87 -4.33
N THR A 111 -8.95 -5.18 -3.76
CA THR A 111 -9.34 -4.71 -2.44
C THR A 111 -8.78 -5.66 -1.41
N VAL A 112 -7.93 -5.13 -0.53
CA VAL A 112 -7.29 -5.84 0.58
C VAL A 112 -7.96 -5.36 1.87
N SER A 113 -8.55 -6.28 2.62
CA SER A 113 -9.12 -6.01 3.94
C SER A 113 -8.20 -6.52 5.03
N THR A 114 -8.07 -5.77 6.13
CA THR A 114 -7.19 -6.08 7.25
C THR A 114 -7.91 -5.94 8.59
N ASN A 115 -7.22 -6.26 9.69
CA ASN A 115 -7.66 -6.02 11.07
C ASN A 115 -7.29 -4.62 11.61
N ILE A 116 -6.91 -3.67 10.75
CA ILE A 116 -6.58 -2.30 11.15
C ILE A 116 -7.88 -1.50 11.30
N GLU A 117 -8.30 -1.18 12.53
CA GLU A 117 -9.61 -0.53 12.78
C GLU A 117 -9.72 0.86 12.15
N SER A 118 -8.66 1.67 12.25
CA SER A 118 -8.64 3.03 11.68
C SER A 118 -8.60 3.04 10.16
N ASP A 119 -8.18 1.92 9.55
CA ASP A 119 -7.94 1.86 8.13
C ASP A 119 -8.06 0.43 7.55
N PRO A 120 -9.28 -0.13 7.55
CA PRO A 120 -9.49 -1.57 7.35
C PRO A 120 -9.30 -2.01 5.90
N VAL A 121 -9.22 -1.08 4.95
CA VAL A 121 -9.22 -1.38 3.51
C VAL A 121 -8.09 -0.66 2.79
N ARG A 122 -7.36 -1.41 1.95
CA ARG A 122 -6.36 -0.91 1.00
C ARG A 122 -6.77 -1.32 -0.41
N ILE A 123 -6.46 -0.50 -1.40
CA ILE A 123 -6.68 -0.82 -2.82
C ILE A 123 -5.35 -0.83 -3.54
N LEU A 124 -5.02 -1.98 -4.14
CA LEU A 124 -3.82 -2.15 -4.97
C LEU A 124 -4.22 -2.17 -6.44
N TYR A 125 -3.33 -1.74 -7.34
CA TYR A 125 -3.63 -1.62 -8.76
C TYR A 125 -2.63 -2.36 -9.65
N ILE A 126 -3.16 -2.95 -10.71
CA ILE A 126 -2.40 -3.34 -11.90
C ILE A 126 -2.80 -2.45 -13.06
N LYS A 127 -1.80 -1.92 -13.77
CA LYS A 127 -1.93 -1.07 -14.96
C LYS A 127 -1.12 -1.63 -16.13
N GLY A 128 -1.40 -1.10 -17.32
CA GLY A 128 -0.69 -1.40 -18.55
C GLY A 128 -1.64 -1.41 -19.76
N THR A 129 -1.19 -2.04 -20.84
CA THR A 129 -1.93 -2.22 -22.09
C THR A 129 -1.65 -3.61 -22.65
N VAL A 130 -2.71 -4.36 -22.97
CA VAL A 130 -2.58 -5.62 -23.72
C VAL A 130 -2.54 -5.31 -25.21
N LEU A 131 -1.45 -5.69 -25.87
CA LEU A 131 -1.29 -5.61 -27.31
C LEU A 131 -2.06 -6.74 -28.02
N PRO A 132 -2.49 -6.55 -29.27
CA PRO A 132 -3.03 -7.63 -30.10
C PRO A 132 -2.08 -8.83 -30.18
N ALA A 133 -2.63 -10.01 -30.45
CA ALA A 133 -1.80 -11.15 -30.80
C ALA A 133 -1.01 -10.82 -32.07
N GLU A 134 0.27 -11.17 -32.11
CA GLU A 134 1.07 -11.08 -33.35
C GLU A 134 0.38 -11.94 -34.41
N GLU A 135 -0.04 -11.33 -35.53
CA GLU A 135 -0.56 -12.07 -36.67
C GLU A 135 0.59 -12.91 -37.24
N THR A 136 0.59 -14.22 -37.03
CA THR A 136 1.48 -15.11 -37.80
C THR A 136 1.11 -14.98 -39.26
N PRO A 137 2.05 -14.57 -40.15
CA PRO A 137 1.78 -14.51 -41.57
C PRO A 137 1.34 -15.90 -42.02
N ILE A 138 0.12 -16.00 -42.54
CA ILE A 138 -0.34 -17.23 -43.18
C ILE A 138 0.55 -17.38 -44.42
N LEU A 139 1.45 -18.36 -44.40
CA LEU A 139 2.13 -18.79 -45.61
C LEU A 139 1.05 -19.34 -46.53
N VAL A 140 0.68 -18.54 -47.53
CA VAL A 140 -0.15 -18.99 -48.63
C VAL A 140 0.80 -19.74 -49.57
N ASP A 141 0.79 -21.07 -49.46
CA ASP A 141 1.44 -21.97 -50.42
C ASP A 141 0.79 -21.88 -51.81
#